data_AF-W2FR13-F1
#
_entry.id   AF-W2FR13-F1
#
_cell.length_a   1.000
_cell.length_b   1.000
_cell.length_c   1.000
_cell.angle_alpha   90.00
_cell.angle_beta   90.00
_cell.angle_gamma   90.00
#
_symmetry.space_group_name_H-M   'P 1'
#
loop_
_entity.id
_entity.type
_entity.pdbx_description
1 polymer ?
#
loop_
_entity_poly.entity_id
_entity_poly.type
_entity_poly.pdbx_seq_one_letter_code
_entity_poly.pdbx_strand_id
1 'polypeptide(L)'
;MQYLFDQGLTDGSLLAMHNAIDKGQVSSVEWLLGHFSFDEYRKTGEAIDKSAEYGHLAMLEFFHEVDSTRSYEDVETKRRRIDPPISWWVHAKDPIYWAAKSGHIEILEWIQANRSQKCLPDSIDIAAKYGHLEVTKWLHQHRTEGCTNMALVQAAKLGHLMWSSGCI
;
A
#
# COMPACT_ATOMS: atom_id res chain seq x y z
N MET A 1 -17.66 17.32 3.91
CA MET A 1 -18.22 15.97 4.15
C MET A 1 -19.27 15.99 5.25
N GLN A 2 -18.99 16.54 6.44
CA GLN A 2 -19.96 16.65 7.55
C GLN A 2 -21.34 17.19 7.15
N TYR A 3 -21.41 18.34 6.48
CA TYR A 3 -22.68 18.94 6.05
C TYR A 3 -23.54 18.00 5.18
N LEU A 4 -22.93 17.25 4.26
CA LEU A 4 -23.65 16.32 3.38
C LEU A 4 -24.11 15.07 4.15
N PHE A 5 -23.33 14.63 5.12
CA PHE A 5 -23.70 13.55 6.03
C PHE A 5 -24.89 13.94 6.91
N ASP A 6 -24.92 15.17 7.42
CA ASP A 6 -26.03 15.69 8.21
C ASP A 6 -27.34 15.78 7.39
N GLN A 7 -27.23 15.87 6.05
CA GLN A 7 -28.36 15.79 5.12
C GLN A 7 -28.78 14.34 4.76
N GLY A 8 -28.12 13.33 5.32
CA GLY A 8 -28.43 11.91 5.08
C GLY A 8 -27.94 11.34 3.74
N LEU A 9 -27.04 12.04 3.03
CA LEU A 9 -26.49 11.60 1.75
C LEU A 9 -25.34 10.59 1.97
N THR A 10 -25.66 9.33 2.22
CA THR A 10 -24.68 8.29 2.62
C THR A 10 -24.29 7.30 1.51
N ASP A 11 -25.03 7.26 0.41
CA ASP A 11 -24.91 6.24 -0.64
C ASP A 11 -23.59 6.28 -1.42
N GLY A 12 -22.90 7.44 -1.40
CA GLY A 12 -21.60 7.63 -2.06
C GLY A 12 -20.38 7.39 -1.17
N SER A 13 -20.54 6.90 0.06
CA SER A 13 -19.46 6.82 1.06
C SER A 13 -18.30 5.91 0.63
N LEU A 14 -18.57 4.77 -0.01
CA LEU A 14 -17.51 3.88 -0.54
C LEU A 14 -16.72 4.56 -1.67
N LEU A 15 -17.42 5.20 -2.61
CA LEU A 15 -16.76 5.92 -3.71
C LEU A 15 -15.94 7.10 -3.18
N ALA A 16 -16.46 7.82 -2.18
CA ALA A 16 -15.72 8.86 -1.49
C ALA A 16 -14.46 8.32 -0.82
N MET A 17 -14.52 7.12 -0.23
CA MET A 17 -13.36 6.44 0.34
C MET A 17 -12.28 6.16 -0.71
N HIS A 18 -12.64 5.52 -1.83
CA HIS A 18 -11.69 5.25 -2.91
C HIS A 18 -11.06 6.52 -3.47
N ASN A 19 -11.87 7.55 -3.74
CA ASN A 19 -11.36 8.82 -4.23
C ASN A 19 -10.42 9.49 -3.21
N ALA A 20 -10.72 9.40 -1.91
CA ALA A 20 -9.85 9.92 -0.87
C ALA A 20 -8.52 9.16 -0.82
N ILE A 21 -8.52 7.83 -0.97
CA ILE A 21 -7.31 7.01 -1.04
C ILE A 21 -6.49 7.36 -2.28
N ASP A 22 -7.11 7.41 -3.46
CA ASP A 22 -6.44 7.75 -4.71
C ASP A 22 -5.77 9.13 -4.66
N LYS A 23 -6.38 10.07 -3.91
CA LYS A 23 -5.85 11.42 -3.68
C LYS A 23 -4.94 11.54 -2.46
N GLY A 24 -4.72 10.48 -1.68
CA GLY A 24 -3.87 10.50 -0.48
C GLY A 24 -4.43 11.33 0.67
N GLN A 25 -5.76 11.53 0.72
CA GLN A 25 -6.42 12.39 1.70
C GLN A 25 -6.70 11.66 3.02
N VAL A 26 -5.69 11.60 3.89
CA VAL A 26 -5.74 10.86 5.17
C VAL A 26 -6.91 11.32 6.05
N SER A 27 -7.08 12.63 6.25
CA SER A 27 -8.16 13.16 7.11
C SER A 27 -9.56 12.80 6.59
N SER A 28 -9.72 12.68 5.27
CA SER A 28 -10.99 12.27 4.66
C SER A 28 -11.26 10.79 4.94
N VAL A 29 -10.24 9.94 4.80
CA VAL A 29 -10.31 8.51 5.11
C VAL A 29 -10.58 8.29 6.60
N GLU A 30 -9.86 8.98 7.48
CA GLU A 30 -10.05 8.95 8.93
C GLU A 30 -11.49 9.34 9.30
N TRP A 31 -11.99 10.46 8.75
CA TRP A 31 -13.35 10.90 8.99
C TRP A 31 -14.36 9.84 8.51
N LEU A 32 -14.18 9.28 7.31
CA LEU A 32 -15.07 8.23 6.78
C LEU A 32 -15.08 6.98 7.67
N LEU A 33 -13.91 6.51 8.13
CA LEU A 33 -13.78 5.37 9.04
C LEU A 33 -14.41 5.62 10.42
N GLY A 34 -14.46 6.87 10.87
CA GLY A 34 -15.14 7.24 12.12
C GLY A 34 -16.68 7.28 12.01
N HIS A 35 -17.23 7.40 10.80
CA HIS A 35 -18.67 7.65 10.58
C HIS A 35 -19.41 6.50 9.91
N PHE A 36 -18.71 5.61 9.21
CA PHE A 36 -19.31 4.52 8.45
C PHE A 36 -18.73 3.16 8.86
N SER A 37 -19.60 2.15 8.94
CA SER A 37 -19.18 0.75 9.05
C SER A 37 -18.96 0.19 7.65
N PHE A 38 -17.72 -0.07 7.30
CA PHE A 38 -17.36 -0.69 6.03
C PHE A 38 -17.22 -2.20 6.25
N ASP A 39 -18.32 -2.95 6.23
CA ASP A 39 -18.27 -4.42 6.15
C ASP A 39 -17.64 -4.86 4.81
N GLU A 40 -17.70 -3.95 3.82
CA GLU A 40 -16.99 -3.99 2.55
C GLU A 40 -15.49 -3.70 2.67
N TYR A 41 -14.92 -3.68 3.89
CA TYR A 41 -13.49 -3.53 4.09
C TYR A 41 -12.66 -4.55 3.28
N ARG A 42 -13.21 -5.76 3.08
CA ARG A 42 -12.65 -6.78 2.15
C ARG A 42 -12.56 -6.31 0.70
N LYS A 43 -13.48 -5.45 0.24
CA LYS A 43 -13.49 -4.86 -1.11
C LYS A 43 -12.52 -3.69 -1.23
N THR A 44 -12.23 -3.00 -0.13
CA THR A 44 -11.20 -1.94 -0.06
C THR A 44 -9.82 -2.49 0.32
N GLY A 45 -9.58 -3.80 0.23
CA GLY A 45 -8.26 -4.40 0.46
C GLY A 45 -7.16 -3.80 -0.44
N GLU A 46 -7.57 -3.18 -1.54
CA GLU A 46 -6.70 -2.42 -2.44
C GLU A 46 -6.26 -1.06 -1.88
N ALA A 47 -6.72 -0.62 -0.70
CA ALA A 47 -6.38 0.69 -0.15
C ALA A 47 -4.87 0.87 0.08
N ILE A 48 -4.23 -0.17 0.64
CA ILE A 48 -2.78 -0.18 0.87
C ILE A 48 -2.04 -0.30 -0.47
N ASP A 49 -2.51 -1.18 -1.36
CA ASP A 49 -1.94 -1.36 -2.70
C ASP A 49 -1.98 -0.07 -3.51
N LYS A 50 -3.10 0.67 -3.48
CA LYS A 50 -3.29 1.97 -4.13
C LYS A 50 -2.46 3.06 -3.50
N SER A 51 -2.37 3.09 -2.17
CA SER A 51 -1.51 4.02 -1.47
C SER A 51 -0.04 3.78 -1.85
N ALA A 52 0.35 2.52 -1.99
CA ALA A 52 1.68 2.14 -2.46
C ALA A 52 1.92 2.47 -3.95
N GLU A 53 0.91 2.26 -4.80
CA GLU A 53 0.95 2.58 -6.24
C GLU A 53 1.08 4.09 -6.49
N TYR A 54 0.45 4.94 -5.68
CA TYR A 54 0.41 6.39 -5.88
C TYR A 54 1.41 7.19 -5.07
N GLY A 55 2.19 6.58 -4.18
CA GLY A 55 3.20 7.31 -3.40
C GLY A 55 2.70 7.88 -2.07
N HIS A 56 1.54 7.44 -1.57
CA HIS A 56 0.89 8.04 -0.41
C HIS A 56 1.43 7.47 0.91
N LEU A 57 2.68 7.82 1.26
CA LEU A 57 3.34 7.34 2.49
C LEU A 57 2.51 7.62 3.76
N ALA A 58 1.99 8.84 3.91
CA ALA A 58 1.18 9.22 5.07
C ALA A 58 -0.09 8.36 5.23
N MET A 59 -0.63 7.85 4.12
CA MET A 59 -1.78 6.95 4.15
C MET A 59 -1.38 5.54 4.62
N LEU A 60 -0.20 5.06 4.22
CA LEU A 60 0.36 3.79 4.71
C LEU A 60 0.69 3.86 6.20
N GLU A 61 1.28 4.96 6.65
CA GLU A 61 1.53 5.25 8.07
C GLU A 61 0.23 5.25 8.86
N PHE A 62 -0.80 5.95 8.36
CA PHE A 62 -2.12 5.95 8.96
C PHE A 62 -2.70 4.54 9.10
N PHE A 63 -2.67 3.71 8.05
CA PHE A 63 -3.18 2.34 8.13
C PHE A 63 -2.36 1.46 9.08
N HIS A 64 -1.07 1.73 9.26
CA HIS A 64 -0.24 1.02 10.23
C HIS A 64 -0.49 1.47 11.67
N GLU A 65 -0.68 2.77 11.89
CA GLU A 65 -1.04 3.33 13.19
C GLU A 65 -2.41 2.82 13.63
N VAL A 66 -3.40 2.81 12.73
CA VAL A 66 -4.73 2.27 12.99
C VAL A 66 -4.70 0.79 13.37
N ASP A 67 -3.81 0.01 12.77
CA ASP A 67 -3.59 -1.40 13.11
C ASP A 67 -2.87 -1.56 14.47
N SER A 68 -1.90 -0.69 14.77
CA SER A 68 -1.07 -0.77 15.97
C SER A 68 -1.80 -0.30 17.23
N THR A 69 -2.63 0.73 17.10
CA THR A 69 -3.42 1.32 18.20
C THR A 69 -4.63 0.48 18.62
N ARG A 70 -5.07 -0.47 17.79
CA ARG A 70 -6.26 -1.31 18.04
C ARG A 70 -5.97 -2.65 18.72
N SER A 71 -4.72 -2.89 19.10
CA SER A 71 -4.31 -4.00 19.95
C SER A 71 -4.31 -3.56 21.41
N TYR A 72 -5.33 -4.00 22.17
CA TYR A 72 -5.41 -3.94 23.64
C TYR A 72 -5.53 -2.54 24.28
N GLU A 73 -6.73 -1.96 24.23
CA GLU A 73 -7.46 -1.41 25.38
C GLU A 73 -8.72 -0.71 24.85
N ASP A 74 -9.90 -1.21 25.23
CA ASP A 74 -11.05 -0.34 25.55
C ASP A 74 -12.20 -1.19 26.11
N VAL A 75 -12.19 -1.27 27.44
CA VAL A 75 -13.36 -1.56 28.25
C VAL A 75 -14.25 -0.31 28.18
N GLU A 76 -15.48 -0.51 27.70
CA GLU A 76 -16.66 0.27 28.09
C GLU A 76 -16.82 1.69 27.50
N THR A 77 -17.49 1.80 26.34
CA THR A 77 -18.75 2.59 26.20
C THR A 77 -19.34 2.60 24.76
N LYS A 78 -20.50 1.95 24.60
CA LYS A 78 -21.65 2.27 23.71
C LYS A 78 -21.44 3.08 22.40
N ARG A 79 -20.49 2.70 21.55
CA ARG A 79 -20.65 2.80 20.08
C ARG A 79 -20.35 1.45 19.44
N ARG A 80 -21.15 1.11 18.44
CA ARG A 80 -21.43 -0.25 17.98
C ARG A 80 -20.15 -1.01 17.61
N ARG A 81 -20.07 -2.23 18.15
CA ARG A 81 -19.14 -3.32 17.84
C ARG A 81 -18.60 -3.23 16.41
N ILE A 82 -17.31 -2.95 16.28
CA ILE A 82 -16.52 -3.38 15.14
C ILE A 82 -15.96 -4.73 15.60
N ASP A 83 -16.49 -5.82 15.06
CA ASP A 83 -15.90 -7.17 15.24
C ASP A 83 -14.40 -7.10 14.90
N PRO A 84 -13.52 -7.87 15.59
CA PRO A 84 -12.08 -7.60 15.67
C PRO A 84 -11.50 -7.37 14.27
N PRO A 85 -10.82 -6.25 14.02
CA PRO A 85 -10.50 -5.87 12.66
C PRO A 85 -9.48 -6.85 12.11
N ILE A 86 -9.85 -7.52 11.03
CA ILE A 86 -8.87 -8.17 10.16
C ILE A 86 -7.90 -7.05 9.74
N SER A 87 -6.63 -7.19 10.12
CA SER A 87 -5.58 -6.20 9.82
C SER A 87 -5.64 -5.83 8.35
N TRP A 88 -5.60 -4.52 8.07
CA TRP A 88 -5.76 -3.98 6.72
C TRP A 88 -4.75 -4.58 5.74
N TRP A 89 -3.58 -4.91 6.26
CA TRP A 89 -2.44 -5.47 5.58
C TRP A 89 -2.60 -6.95 5.20
N VAL A 90 -3.54 -7.68 5.80
CA VAL A 90 -3.85 -9.08 5.44
C VAL A 90 -4.54 -9.16 4.08
N HIS A 91 -5.21 -8.08 3.67
CA HIS A 91 -5.91 -8.00 2.39
C HIS A 91 -5.12 -7.28 1.29
N ALA A 92 -4.04 -6.58 1.65
CA ALA A 92 -3.11 -6.04 0.68
C ALA A 92 -2.51 -7.19 -0.11
N LYS A 93 -2.60 -7.15 -1.45
CA LYS A 93 -2.07 -8.23 -2.27
C LYS A 93 -0.55 -8.17 -2.26
N ASP A 94 0.01 -7.03 -2.68
CA ASP A 94 1.46 -6.85 -2.83
C ASP A 94 1.83 -5.36 -2.87
N PRO A 95 1.87 -4.65 -1.73
CA PRO A 95 2.20 -3.23 -1.72
C PRO A 95 3.63 -2.94 -2.22
N ILE A 96 4.56 -3.86 -1.99
CA ILE A 96 5.93 -3.81 -2.54
C ILE A 96 5.92 -3.85 -4.07
N TYR A 97 5.07 -4.70 -4.68
CA TYR A 97 4.95 -4.78 -6.13
C TYR A 97 4.45 -3.47 -6.72
N TRP A 98 3.42 -2.87 -6.13
CA TRP A 98 2.84 -1.61 -6.59
C TRP A 98 3.79 -0.43 -6.42
N ALA A 99 4.49 -0.34 -5.28
CA ALA A 99 5.54 0.65 -5.08
C ALA A 99 6.69 0.46 -6.08
N ALA A 100 7.08 -0.79 -6.37
CA ALA A 100 8.15 -1.08 -7.31
C ALA A 100 7.77 -0.76 -8.77
N LYS A 101 6.52 -1.04 -9.14
CA LYS A 101 5.92 -0.71 -10.44
C LYS A 101 5.88 0.81 -10.69
N SER A 102 5.65 1.60 -9.64
CA SER A 102 5.55 3.06 -9.72
C SER A 102 6.87 3.81 -9.43
N GLY A 103 7.89 3.11 -8.93
CA GLY A 103 9.20 3.70 -8.66
C GLY A 103 9.36 4.34 -7.28
N HIS A 104 8.49 4.04 -6.31
CA HIS A 104 8.46 4.70 -5.01
C HIS A 104 9.37 4.03 -3.97
N ILE A 105 10.64 4.42 -3.95
CA ILE A 105 11.65 3.90 -3.01
C ILE A 105 11.28 4.19 -1.55
N GLU A 106 10.79 5.40 -1.25
CA GLU A 106 10.43 5.80 0.13
C GLU A 106 9.41 4.84 0.75
N ILE A 107 8.44 4.35 -0.04
CA ILE A 107 7.47 3.36 0.42
C ILE A 107 8.13 2.01 0.68
N LEU A 108 9.05 1.58 -0.19
CA LEU A 108 9.77 0.32 -0.01
C LEU A 108 10.65 0.33 1.25
N GLU A 109 11.35 1.42 1.49
CA GLU A 109 12.14 1.65 2.71
C GLU A 109 11.26 1.62 3.95
N TRP A 110 10.14 2.33 3.91
CA TRP A 110 9.21 2.36 5.03
C TRP A 110 8.58 0.99 5.31
N ILE A 111 8.14 0.26 4.27
CA ILE A 111 7.57 -1.08 4.44
C ILE A 111 8.62 -2.01 5.04
N GLN A 112 9.86 -1.99 4.55
CA GLN A 112 10.93 -2.86 5.05
C GLN A 112 11.33 -2.55 6.50
N ALA A 113 11.33 -1.27 6.89
CA ALA A 113 11.65 -0.85 8.26
C ALA A 113 10.54 -1.19 9.26
N ASN A 114 9.26 -1.09 8.85
CA ASN A 114 8.13 -1.22 9.76
C ASN A 114 7.42 -2.58 9.68
N ARG A 115 7.61 -3.33 8.58
CA ARG A 115 6.98 -4.63 8.35
C ARG A 115 8.02 -5.61 7.81
N SER A 116 8.10 -6.78 8.44
CA SER A 116 8.93 -7.91 7.94
C SER A 116 8.27 -8.62 6.75
N GLN A 117 7.79 -7.86 5.75
CA GLN A 117 7.14 -8.43 4.58
C GLN A 117 8.18 -8.93 3.58
N LYS A 118 7.97 -10.14 3.04
CA LYS A 118 8.89 -10.71 2.06
C LYS A 118 8.78 -9.93 0.75
N CYS A 119 9.92 -9.45 0.23
CA CYS A 119 10.00 -8.96 -1.14
C CYS A 119 9.74 -10.13 -2.11
N LEU A 120 8.74 -10.04 -2.98
CA LEU A 120 8.43 -11.09 -3.96
C LEU A 120 9.30 -10.96 -5.23
N PRO A 121 9.81 -12.06 -5.82
CA PRO A 121 10.70 -12.03 -7.00
C PRO A 121 10.22 -11.11 -8.13
N ASP A 122 8.91 -11.12 -8.37
CA ASP A 122 8.21 -10.34 -9.39
C ASP A 122 8.38 -8.82 -9.23
N SER A 123 8.73 -8.32 -8.02
CA SER A 123 8.92 -6.88 -7.76
C SER A 123 10.17 -6.32 -8.44
N ILE A 124 11.23 -7.12 -8.60
CA ILE A 124 12.43 -6.68 -9.34
C ILE A 124 12.14 -6.64 -10.84
N ASP A 125 11.47 -7.68 -11.34
CA ASP A 125 11.10 -7.78 -12.75
C ASP A 125 10.18 -6.63 -13.16
N ILE A 126 9.24 -6.25 -12.29
CA ILE A 126 8.34 -5.12 -12.56
C ILE A 126 9.09 -3.79 -12.51
N ALA A 127 9.96 -3.54 -11.53
CA ALA A 127 10.76 -2.32 -11.47
C ALA A 127 11.65 -2.17 -12.71
N ALA A 128 12.30 -3.26 -13.15
CA ALA A 128 13.11 -3.31 -14.35
C ALA A 128 12.27 -3.06 -15.62
N LYS A 129 11.07 -3.65 -15.70
CA LYS A 129 10.13 -3.45 -16.80
C LYS A 129 9.68 -2.00 -16.93
N TYR A 130 9.47 -1.29 -15.82
CA TYR A 130 9.07 0.13 -15.85
C TYR A 130 10.25 1.11 -15.85
N GLY A 131 11.49 0.60 -15.87
CA GLY A 131 12.70 1.42 -15.94
C GLY A 131 13.10 2.10 -14.64
N HIS A 132 12.58 1.64 -13.50
CA HIS A 132 12.89 2.18 -12.17
C HIS A 132 14.23 1.63 -11.64
N LEU A 133 15.34 2.07 -12.25
CA LEU A 133 16.69 1.58 -11.95
C LEU A 133 17.04 1.63 -10.46
N GLU A 134 16.73 2.73 -9.78
CA GLU A 134 17.07 2.91 -8.36
C GLU A 134 16.24 1.98 -7.46
N VAL A 135 14.97 1.72 -7.79
CA VAL A 135 14.17 0.67 -7.13
C VAL A 135 14.76 -0.70 -7.39
N THR A 136 15.17 -1.01 -8.62
CA THR A 136 15.76 -2.31 -8.97
C THR A 136 17.05 -2.54 -8.17
N LYS A 137 17.92 -1.53 -8.05
CA LYS A 137 19.12 -1.59 -7.20
C LYS A 137 18.76 -1.81 -5.73
N TRP A 138 17.80 -1.04 -5.23
CA TRP A 138 17.35 -1.13 -3.84
C TRP A 138 16.82 -2.54 -3.52
N LEU A 139 15.92 -3.07 -4.36
CA LEU A 139 15.36 -4.41 -4.21
C LEU A 139 16.43 -5.50 -4.35
N HIS A 140 17.44 -5.29 -5.20
CA HIS A 140 18.56 -6.23 -5.33
C HIS A 140 19.45 -6.26 -4.07
N GLN A 141 19.73 -5.10 -3.47
CA GLN A 141 20.55 -5.01 -2.25
C GLN A 141 19.86 -5.56 -1.01
N HIS A 142 18.53 -5.45 -0.94
CA HIS A 142 17.74 -5.86 0.23
C HIS A 142 17.19 -7.29 0.12
N ARG A 143 17.65 -8.08 -0.86
CA ARG A 143 17.25 -9.48 -1.04
C ARG A 143 18.45 -10.41 -1.11
N THR A 144 18.28 -11.60 -0.53
CA THR A 144 19.29 -12.66 -0.53
C THR A 144 19.15 -13.62 -1.72
N GLU A 145 17.99 -13.62 -2.37
CA GLU A 145 17.72 -14.40 -3.59
C GLU A 145 17.94 -13.47 -4.79
N GLY A 146 18.93 -13.77 -5.63
CA GLY A 146 19.40 -12.89 -6.71
C GLY A 146 18.37 -12.53 -7.78
N CYS A 147 18.77 -11.66 -8.72
CA CYS A 147 17.93 -11.25 -9.85
C CYS A 147 17.56 -12.44 -10.75
N THR A 148 16.32 -12.49 -11.23
CA THR A 148 15.93 -13.47 -12.25
C THR A 148 16.44 -13.05 -13.63
N ASN A 149 16.64 -14.02 -14.52
CA ASN A 149 16.94 -13.73 -15.93
C ASN A 149 15.81 -12.95 -16.63
N MET A 150 14.60 -12.93 -16.07
CA MET A 150 13.46 -12.19 -16.63
C MET A 150 13.62 -10.68 -16.48
N ALA A 151 14.17 -10.19 -15.36
CA ALA A 151 14.45 -8.76 -15.17
C ALA A 151 15.32 -8.19 -16.30
N LEU A 152 16.39 -8.90 -16.68
CA LEU A 152 17.30 -8.51 -17.75
C LEU A 152 16.61 -8.50 -19.11
N VAL A 153 15.84 -9.54 -19.42
CA VAL A 153 15.10 -9.66 -20.68
C VAL A 153 14.07 -8.53 -20.83
N GLN A 154 13.34 -8.19 -19.77
CA GLN A 154 12.33 -7.11 -19.80
C GLN A 154 12.97 -5.73 -19.96
N ALA A 155 14.06 -5.47 -19.24
CA ALA A 155 14.80 -4.20 -19.36
C ALA A 155 15.38 -4.00 -20.76
N ALA A 156 16.00 -5.05 -21.33
CA ALA A 156 16.55 -5.02 -22.68
C ALA A 156 15.46 -4.82 -23.75
N LYS A 157 14.30 -5.47 -23.60
CA LYS A 157 13.17 -5.34 -24.54
C LYS A 157 12.61 -3.92 -24.61
N LEU A 158 12.64 -3.18 -23.51
CA LEU A 158 12.06 -1.85 -23.40
C LEU A 158 13.09 -0.72 -23.54
N GLY A 159 14.35 -1.06 -23.86
CA GLY A 159 15.42 -0.07 -24.05
C GLY A 159 15.95 0.52 -22.73
N HIS A 160 15.61 -0.08 -21.59
CA HIS A 160 16.13 0.30 -20.29
C HIS A 160 17.52 -0.34 -20.11
N LEU A 161 18.56 0.38 -20.54
CA LEU A 161 19.95 -0.05 -20.36
C LEU A 161 20.32 0.00 -18.87
N MET A 162 20.13 -1.12 -18.16
CA MET A 162 20.79 -1.32 -16.87
C MET A 162 22.28 -1.52 -17.11
N TRP A 163 23.11 -0.83 -16.34
CA TRP A 163 24.55 -1.02 -16.35
C TRP A 163 24.88 -2.49 -16.03
N SER A 164 25.53 -3.17 -16.97
CA SER A 164 25.88 -4.59 -16.93
C SER A 164 27.06 -4.86 -16.00
N SER A 165 26.93 -4.60 -14.71
CA SER A 165 27.96 -5.00 -13.75
C SER A 165 27.32 -5.59 -12.51
N GLY A 166 27.32 -6.92 -12.42
CA GLY A 166 27.25 -7.60 -11.13
C GLY A 166 26.21 -8.71 -10.95
N CYS A 167 25.72 -9.37 -12.00
CA CYS A 167 25.16 -10.72 -11.80
C CYS A 167 26.30 -11.74 -11.90
N ILE A 168 26.93 -12.04 -10.75
CA ILE A 168 27.71 -13.26 -10.49
C ILE A 168 27.17 -13.85 -9.19
#